data_AF-A0A0D2Q3U1-F1
#
_entry.id   AF-A0A0D2Q3U1-F1
#
_cell.length_a   1.000
_cell.length_b   1.000
_cell.length_c   1.000
_cell.angle_alpha   90.00
_cell.angle_beta   90.00
_cell.angle_gamma   90.00
#
_symmetry.space_group_name_H-M   'P 1'
#
loop_
_entity.id
_entity.type
_entity.pdbx_description
1 polymer ?
#
loop_
_entity_poly.entity_id
_entity_poly.type
_entity_poly.pdbx_seq_one_letter_code
_entity_poly.pdbx_strand_id
1 'polypeptide(L)'
;MVFKQIYKYKSEKEVWDMLQNAHEATSVVKRFKLQILTTKFENLRMQENETIGEFYAKLCDFSNQAFAFGGDYSNAKLAKKVLRSLLDRFSIKATTIEEVKDIDTMCIDEPIGSLQTF
;
A
#
# COMPACT_ATOMS: atom_id res chain seq x y z
N MET A 1 -24.97 46.94 0.43
CA MET A 1 -24.19 45.69 0.46
C MET A 1 -25.11 44.57 0.92
N VAL A 2 -25.49 43.65 0.03
CA VAL A 2 -26.48 42.60 0.27
C VAL A 2 -25.78 41.26 0.14
N PHE A 3 -25.35 40.68 1.26
CA PHE A 3 -24.97 39.26 1.33
C PHE A 3 -26.27 38.46 1.48
N LYS A 4 -26.91 38.16 0.34
CA LYS A 4 -28.20 37.46 0.26
C LYS A 4 -28.00 35.95 0.45
N GLN A 5 -28.69 35.39 1.46
CA GLN A 5 -28.98 33.97 1.69
C GLN A 5 -29.04 33.11 0.42
N ILE A 6 -28.11 32.16 0.26
CA ILE A 6 -28.24 31.01 -0.67
C ILE A 6 -28.51 29.69 0.10
N TYR A 7 -28.67 29.74 1.42
CA TYR A 7 -29.00 28.57 2.26
C TYR A 7 -30.51 28.27 2.35
N LYS A 8 -31.33 28.84 1.46
CA LYS A 8 -32.79 28.69 1.51
C LYS A 8 -33.24 27.38 0.84
N TYR A 9 -33.52 26.38 1.67
CA TYR A 9 -34.29 25.16 1.42
C TYR A 9 -33.69 24.13 0.47
N LYS A 10 -32.70 23.36 0.96
CA LYS A 10 -32.63 21.94 0.61
C LYS A 10 -33.41 21.18 1.68
N SER A 11 -34.30 20.28 1.28
CA SER A 11 -34.93 19.36 2.21
C SER A 11 -33.86 18.53 2.92
N GLU A 12 -34.12 18.10 4.15
CA GLU A 12 -33.23 17.20 4.88
C GLU A 12 -32.85 15.99 4.02
N LYS A 13 -33.81 15.45 3.26
CA LYS A 13 -33.60 14.37 2.29
C LYS A 13 -32.57 14.73 1.22
N GLU A 14 -32.65 15.91 0.60
CA GLU A 14 -31.66 16.32 -0.41
C GLU A 14 -30.26 16.53 0.17
N VAL A 15 -30.15 16.99 1.42
CA VAL A 15 -28.85 17.09 2.11
C VAL A 15 -28.28 15.70 2.37
N TRP A 16 -29.10 14.75 2.83
CA TRP A 16 -28.70 13.36 3.03
C TRP A 16 -28.29 12.68 1.72
N ASP A 17 -29.08 12.82 0.66
CA ASP A 17 -28.79 12.25 -0.66
C ASP A 17 -27.47 12.81 -1.22
N MET A 18 -27.18 14.10 -1.03
CA MET A 18 -25.90 14.70 -1.44
C MET A 18 -24.71 14.16 -0.65
N LEU A 19 -24.84 14.03 0.67
CA LEU A 19 -23.79 13.45 1.52
C LEU A 19 -23.52 11.99 1.15
N GLN A 20 -24.58 11.20 0.92
CA GLN A 20 -24.48 9.82 0.49
C GLN A 20 -23.80 9.71 -0.87
N ASN A 21 -24.23 10.47 -1.87
CA ASN A 21 -23.61 10.49 -3.19
C ASN A 21 -22.12 10.89 -3.13
N ALA A 22 -21.77 11.88 -2.30
CA ALA A 22 -20.37 12.28 -2.11
C ALA A 22 -19.53 11.18 -1.43
N HIS A 23 -20.10 10.48 -0.45
CA HIS A 23 -19.46 9.35 0.22
C HIS A 23 -19.28 8.15 -0.70
N GLU A 24 -20.29 7.82 -1.50
CA GLU A 24 -20.23 6.76 -2.51
C GLU A 24 -19.19 7.07 -3.58
N ALA A 25 -19.18 8.30 -4.12
CA ALA A 25 -18.14 8.75 -5.05
C ALA A 25 -16.74 8.63 -4.44
N THR A 26 -16.56 9.03 -3.19
CA THR A 26 -15.29 8.89 -2.45
C THR A 26 -14.90 7.41 -2.31
N SER A 27 -15.85 6.54 -2.02
CA SER A 27 -15.64 5.09 -1.87
C SER A 27 -15.26 4.43 -3.20
N VAL A 28 -15.90 4.82 -4.31
CA VAL A 28 -15.55 4.37 -5.66
C VAL A 28 -14.13 4.81 -6.02
N VAL A 29 -13.77 6.06 -5.76
CA VAL A 29 -12.41 6.57 -6.02
C VAL A 29 -11.37 5.83 -5.18
N LYS A 30 -11.62 5.58 -3.89
CA LYS A 30 -10.71 4.80 -3.03
C LYS A 30 -10.51 3.38 -3.57
N ARG A 31 -11.58 2.70 -3.95
CA ARG A 31 -11.52 1.34 -4.53
C ARG A 31 -10.69 1.31 -5.82
N PHE A 32 -10.93 2.25 -6.73
CA PHE A 32 -10.18 2.35 -7.98
C PHE A 32 -8.68 2.62 -7.73
N LYS A 33 -8.36 3.53 -6.80
CA LYS A 33 -6.97 3.80 -6.41
C LYS A 33 -6.30 2.57 -5.79
N LEU A 34 -7.02 1.82 -4.94
CA LEU A 34 -6.51 0.58 -4.36
C LEU A 34 -6.25 -0.49 -5.42
N GLN A 35 -7.09 -0.58 -6.45
CA GLN A 35 -6.87 -1.50 -7.58
C GLN A 35 -5.59 -1.15 -8.34
N ILE A 36 -5.41 0.12 -8.71
CA ILE A 36 -4.17 0.60 -9.37
C ILE A 36 -2.95 0.32 -8.48
N LEU A 37 -3.04 0.61 -7.18
CA LEU A 37 -1.97 0.39 -6.23
C LEU A 37 -1.60 -1.10 -6.14
N THR A 38 -2.59 -1.98 -6.13
CA THR A 38 -2.39 -3.43 -6.12
C THR A 38 -1.63 -3.90 -7.36
N THR A 39 -2.01 -3.46 -8.56
CA THR A 39 -1.28 -3.78 -9.78
C THR A 39 0.15 -3.26 -9.76
N LYS A 40 0.38 -2.05 -9.24
CA LYS A 40 1.74 -1.50 -9.08
C LYS A 40 2.57 -2.31 -8.08
N PHE A 41 1.97 -2.70 -6.97
CA PHE A 41 2.62 -3.52 -5.95
C PHE A 41 2.97 -4.91 -6.49
N GLU A 42 2.08 -5.57 -7.23
CA GLU A 42 2.36 -6.87 -7.84
C GLU A 42 3.55 -6.82 -8.81
N ASN A 43 3.64 -5.75 -9.60
CA ASN A 43 4.73 -5.53 -10.56
C ASN A 43 6.00 -4.92 -9.95
N LEU A 44 6.00 -4.51 -8.68
CA LEU A 44 7.16 -3.91 -8.05
C LEU A 44 8.35 -4.89 -8.05
N ARG A 45 9.50 -4.43 -8.56
CA ARG A 45 10.78 -5.15 -8.57
C ARG A 45 11.87 -4.20 -8.11
N MET A 46 12.83 -4.72 -7.35
CA MET A 46 14.03 -3.98 -6.99
C MET A 46 14.83 -3.66 -8.27
N GLN A 47 15.36 -2.45 -8.36
CA GLN A 47 16.17 -2.02 -9.49
C GLN A 47 17.66 -2.26 -9.24
N GLU A 48 18.45 -2.46 -10.29
CA GLU A 48 19.89 -2.78 -10.14
C GLU A 48 20.68 -1.75 -9.33
N ASN A 49 20.35 -0.46 -9.53
CA ASN A 49 20.96 0.69 -8.88
C ASN A 49 20.31 1.07 -7.55
N GLU A 50 19.33 0.30 -7.08
CA GLU A 50 18.61 0.55 -5.84
C GLU A 50 19.26 -0.17 -4.66
N THR A 51 19.33 0.50 -3.53
CA THR A 51 19.74 -0.10 -2.25
C THR A 51 18.57 -0.82 -1.57
N ILE A 52 18.85 -1.77 -0.68
CA ILE A 52 17.80 -2.44 0.12
C ILE A 52 16.98 -1.44 0.94
N GLY A 53 17.61 -0.38 1.46
CA GLY A 53 16.93 0.68 2.21
C GLY A 53 15.95 1.48 1.36
N GLU A 54 16.33 1.87 0.14
CA GLU A 54 15.44 2.55 -0.80
C GLU A 54 14.27 1.64 -1.22
N PHE A 55 14.54 0.36 -1.45
CA PHE A 55 13.49 -0.61 -1.79
C PHE A 55 12.50 -0.82 -0.63
N TYR A 56 13.01 -0.89 0.59
CA TYR A 56 12.18 -0.96 1.79
C TYR A 56 11.30 0.29 1.95
N ALA A 57 11.86 1.49 1.75
CA ALA A 57 11.10 2.73 1.82
C ALA A 57 9.92 2.75 0.82
N LYS A 58 10.13 2.27 -0.42
CA LYS A 58 9.03 2.11 -1.40
C LYS A 58 7.93 1.19 -0.88
N LEU A 59 8.28 0.06 -0.25
CA LEU A 59 7.29 -0.87 0.32
C LEU A 59 6.50 -0.23 1.46
N CYS A 60 7.15 0.57 2.33
CA CYS A 60 6.46 1.35 3.34
C CYS A 60 5.46 2.34 2.72
N ASP A 61 5.86 3.04 1.64
CA ASP A 61 4.96 3.94 0.91
C ASP A 61 3.77 3.21 0.29
N PHE A 62 3.96 1.99 -0.22
CA PHE A 62 2.85 1.15 -0.70
C PHE A 62 1.90 0.77 0.43
N SER A 63 2.42 0.37 1.59
CA SER A 63 1.62 0.02 2.77
C SER A 63 0.80 1.22 3.26
N ASN A 64 1.42 2.40 3.36
CA ASN A 64 0.77 3.65 3.76
C ASN A 64 -0.33 4.06 2.78
N GLN A 65 -0.08 3.96 1.47
CA GLN A 65 -1.09 4.24 0.45
C GLN A 65 -2.26 3.24 0.49
N ALA A 66 -1.97 1.95 0.71
CA ALA A 66 -3.00 0.93 0.81
C ALA A 66 -3.92 1.22 1.99
N PHE A 67 -3.34 1.53 3.15
CA PHE A 67 -4.07 1.93 4.35
C PHE A 67 -4.96 3.16 4.11
N ALA A 68 -4.43 4.20 3.45
CA ALA A 68 -5.19 5.40 3.10
C ALA A 68 -6.40 5.13 2.19
N PHE A 69 -6.35 4.09 1.36
CA PHE A 69 -7.44 3.66 0.48
C PHE A 69 -8.34 2.57 1.08
N GLY A 70 -8.12 2.18 2.34
CA GLY A 70 -8.90 1.16 3.05
C GLY A 70 -8.49 -0.28 2.75
N GLY A 71 -7.30 -0.49 2.18
CA GLY A 71 -6.67 -1.80 2.07
C GLY A 71 -5.70 -2.07 3.23
N ASP A 72 -5.26 -3.32 3.37
CA ASP A 72 -4.28 -3.73 4.37
C ASP A 72 -3.19 -4.60 3.72
N TYR A 73 -1.93 -4.21 3.94
CA TYR A 73 -0.74 -4.92 3.49
C TYR A 73 -0.02 -5.45 4.72
N SER A 74 -0.39 -6.67 5.13
CA SER A 74 0.19 -7.33 6.29
C SER A 74 1.71 -7.51 6.16
N ASN A 75 2.40 -7.60 7.29
CA ASN A 75 3.84 -7.84 7.34
C ASN A 75 4.26 -9.07 6.52
N ALA A 76 3.53 -10.18 6.63
CA ALA A 76 3.80 -11.39 5.84
C ALA A 76 3.67 -11.14 4.33
N LYS A 77 2.67 -10.36 3.89
CA LYS A 77 2.51 -9.98 2.47
C LYS A 77 3.69 -9.14 1.99
N LEU A 78 4.13 -8.20 2.80
CA LEU A 78 5.28 -7.35 2.49
C LEU A 78 6.59 -8.15 2.49
N ALA A 79 6.82 -9.04 3.46
CA ALA A 79 7.98 -9.92 3.53
C ALA A 79 8.09 -10.84 2.30
N LYS A 80 6.98 -11.50 1.91
CA LYS A 80 6.90 -12.26 0.65
C LYS A 80 7.22 -11.41 -0.56
N LYS A 81 6.74 -10.16 -0.56
CA LYS A 81 6.98 -9.25 -1.66
C LYS A 81 8.46 -8.89 -1.77
N VAL A 82 9.15 -8.66 -0.64
CA VAL A 82 10.60 -8.44 -0.62
C VAL A 82 11.29 -9.60 -1.31
N LEU A 83 11.17 -10.82 -0.78
CA LEU A 83 11.91 -11.99 -1.25
C LEU A 83 11.69 -12.28 -2.75
N ARG A 84 10.47 -12.12 -3.26
CA ARG A 84 10.12 -12.35 -4.68
C ARG A 84 10.52 -11.24 -5.64
N SER A 85 11.06 -10.13 -5.13
CA SER A 85 11.32 -8.92 -5.91
C SER A 85 12.76 -8.46 -5.83
N LEU A 86 13.60 -9.21 -5.12
CA LEU A 86 15.04 -8.98 -5.04
C LEU A 86 15.72 -9.31 -6.37
N LEU A 87 16.92 -8.76 -6.50
CA LEU A 87 17.84 -9.06 -7.60
C LEU A 87 18.57 -10.38 -7.36
N ASP A 88 19.03 -11.02 -8.44
CA ASP A 88 19.66 -12.35 -8.40
C ASP A 88 20.89 -12.41 -7.48
N ARG A 89 21.60 -11.29 -7.26
CA ARG A 89 22.72 -11.21 -6.31
C ARG A 89 22.34 -11.54 -4.86
N PHE A 90 21.06 -11.39 -4.50
CA PHE A 90 20.55 -11.72 -3.17
C PHE A 90 19.91 -13.12 -3.11
N SER A 91 19.87 -13.86 -4.22
CA SER A 91 19.17 -15.15 -4.33
C SER A 91 19.55 -16.15 -3.24
N ILE A 92 20.86 -16.35 -3.00
CA ILE A 92 21.36 -17.27 -1.97
C ILE A 92 20.80 -16.89 -0.59
N LYS A 93 20.88 -15.61 -0.21
CA LYS A 93 20.41 -15.16 1.10
C LYS A 93 18.90 -15.19 1.22
N ALA A 94 18.17 -14.92 0.13
CA ALA A 94 16.72 -15.07 0.08
C ALA A 94 16.31 -16.53 0.33
N THR A 95 16.93 -17.49 -0.37
CA THR A 95 16.67 -18.92 -0.15
C THR A 95 16.94 -19.35 1.28
N THR A 96 18.05 -18.93 1.88
CA THR A 96 18.34 -19.23 3.30
C THR A 96 17.27 -18.68 4.24
N ILE A 97 16.74 -17.48 3.98
CA ILE A 97 15.65 -16.90 4.78
C ILE A 97 14.38 -17.73 4.64
N GLU A 98 14.04 -18.17 3.42
CA GLU A 98 12.86 -19.01 3.14
C GLU A 98 12.95 -20.41 3.76
N GLU A 99 14.16 -20.99 3.84
CA GLU A 99 14.37 -22.32 4.44
C GLU A 99 14.31 -22.31 5.97
N VAL A 100 14.79 -21.24 6.60
CA VAL A 100 14.96 -21.18 8.06
C VAL A 100 13.73 -20.61 8.76
N LYS A 101 12.89 -19.85 8.05
CA LYS A 101 11.79 -19.11 8.66
C LYS A 101 10.46 -19.34 7.95
N ASP A 102 9.39 -19.32 8.74
CA ASP A 102 8.04 -19.33 8.22
C ASP A 102 7.66 -17.97 7.63
N ILE A 103 7.55 -17.92 6.30
CA ILE A 103 7.25 -16.71 5.54
C ILE A 103 5.80 -16.21 5.80
N ASP A 104 4.89 -17.11 6.19
CA ASP A 104 3.49 -16.74 6.47
C ASP A 104 3.32 -15.94 7.76
N THR A 105 4.30 -16.00 8.67
CA THR A 105 4.27 -15.32 9.97
C THR A 105 5.38 -14.27 10.15
N MET A 106 6.29 -14.16 9.18
CA MET A 106 7.47 -13.29 9.22
C MET A 106 7.14 -11.79 9.24
N CYS A 107 7.86 -11.03 10.08
CA CYS A 107 7.87 -9.57 10.04
C CYS A 107 8.77 -9.05 8.90
N ILE A 108 8.37 -7.99 8.19
CA ILE A 108 9.17 -7.41 7.09
C ILE A 108 10.56 -6.95 7.52
N ASP A 109 10.74 -6.54 8.77
CA ASP A 109 12.04 -6.06 9.26
C ASP A 109 13.10 -7.16 9.29
N GLU A 110 12.68 -8.42 9.40
CA GLU A 110 13.59 -9.57 9.43
C GLU A 110 14.34 -9.81 8.11
N PRO A 111 13.67 -9.97 6.95
CA PRO A 111 14.37 -10.12 5.68
C PRO A 111 15.15 -8.85 5.35
N ILE A 112 14.64 -7.66 5.67
CA ILE A 112 15.34 -6.40 5.41
C ILE A 112 16.65 -6.30 6.21
N GLY A 113 16.62 -6.57 7.52
CA GLY A 113 17.83 -6.56 8.36
C GLY A 113 18.84 -7.61 7.91
N SER A 114 18.37 -8.81 7.52
CA SER A 114 19.25 -9.84 6.95
C SER A 114 19.91 -9.35 5.64
N LEU A 115 19.14 -8.78 4.72
CA LEU A 115 19.65 -8.34 3.41
C LEU A 115 20.60 -7.14 3.50
N GLN A 116 20.43 -6.26 4.49
CA GLN A 116 21.33 -5.10 4.70
C GLN A 116 22.71 -5.49 5.23
N THR A 117 22.86 -6.69 5.80
CA THR A 117 24.15 -7.21 6.30
C THR A 117 24.91 -8.03 5.26
N PHE A 118 24.39 -8.12 4.04
CA PHE A 118 25.02 -8.79 2.89
C PHE A 118 25.88 -7.80 2.11
#